data_AF-A0A6I7QRZ2-F1
#
_entry.id   AF-A0A6I7QRZ2-F1
#
_cell.length_a   1.000
_cell.length_b   1.000
_cell.length_c   1.000
_cell.angle_alpha   90.00
_cell.angle_beta   90.00
_cell.angle_gamma   90.00
#
_symmetry.space_group_name_H-M   'P 1'
#
loop_
_entity.id
_entity.type
_entity.pdbx_description
1 polymer ?
#
loop_
_entity_poly.entity_id
_entity_poly.type
_entity_poly.pdbx_seq_one_letter_code
_entity_poly.pdbx_strand_id
1 'polypeptide(L)'
;MSLNNGEIELILRELDLPGHSIQKVIQSDFRNLYMELFRPPGAWWLRVCLEHPRVRFHRAERGPGAKRSHQRFEDFLHAHIRGGRIVAAEHLHQDRIVRLEVLHNGITCFLYLRLWGTRANIVVTDREMRVLDAFFRKPREGIATGVLFSPAAPESNLLRDCRPHPPDEPFNTFIERFYRDEEERAERERLHGLCTRSLERRRNRLAARLQEIEEGRQRSAEADRFQHQGELILAYIHRVKPGDSWVDVEDYGEENRTVRITLDPRRTPADNAREFFHKASRARESEAFLDSTAANLRNRIAAADSRLAALEDMSLQDLRELARELKQATPDGQGATGGTVPGLEFESRGFRILVGRNARENEALLRRAVRGNDWWLHTRDYAGGFVFIRGKKGQSVPLEVLLDGGNLAVFFSKARSNGAADLYYTQVKHLRRPRNGPAGLVLPTQEKNLFVELDPARLRSLGIGSDLNLPDK
;
A
#
# COMPACT_ATOMS: atom_id res chain seq x y z
N MET A 1 -0.28 24.52 -21.83
CA MET A 1 0.02 25.96 -21.68
C MET A 1 -1.19 26.69 -21.10
N SER A 2 -1.02 27.85 -20.45
CA SER A 2 -2.13 28.59 -19.84
C SER A 2 -2.77 29.51 -20.89
N LEU A 3 -3.99 29.98 -20.64
CA LEU A 3 -4.62 30.93 -21.56
C LEU A 3 -3.81 32.22 -21.67
N ASN A 4 -3.70 32.76 -22.88
CA ASN A 4 -3.24 34.11 -23.12
C ASN A 4 -4.41 35.12 -23.08
N ASN A 5 -4.13 36.42 -23.17
CA ASN A 5 -5.16 37.47 -23.07
C ASN A 5 -6.14 37.48 -24.26
N GLY A 6 -5.70 37.25 -25.50
CA GLY A 6 -6.62 37.14 -26.65
C GLY A 6 -7.54 35.93 -26.56
N GLU A 7 -7.02 34.82 -26.03
CA GLU A 7 -7.83 33.63 -25.75
C GLU A 7 -8.88 33.89 -24.66
N ILE A 8 -8.52 34.66 -23.63
CA ILE A 8 -9.45 35.06 -22.57
C ILE A 8 -10.57 35.95 -23.13
N GLU A 9 -10.23 36.94 -23.96
CA GLU A 9 -11.19 37.81 -24.64
C GLU A 9 -12.20 36.99 -25.47
N LEU A 10 -11.68 36.09 -26.30
CA LEU A 10 -12.51 35.24 -27.16
C LEU A 10 -13.43 34.32 -26.35
N ILE A 11 -12.89 33.67 -25.32
CA ILE A 11 -13.67 32.82 -24.41
C ILE A 11 -14.77 33.64 -23.74
N LEU A 12 -14.43 34.80 -23.17
CA LEU A 12 -15.37 35.64 -22.44
C LEU A 12 -16.53 36.08 -23.32
N ARG A 13 -16.23 36.49 -24.56
CA ARG A 13 -17.23 36.88 -25.56
C ARG A 13 -18.17 35.74 -25.91
N GLU A 14 -17.65 34.53 -26.14
CA GLU A 14 -18.46 33.35 -26.48
C GLU A 14 -19.33 32.86 -25.32
N LEU A 15 -18.88 33.02 -24.07
CA LEU A 15 -19.61 32.52 -22.91
C LEU A 15 -20.87 33.33 -22.58
N ASP A 16 -20.94 34.59 -22.99
CA ASP A 16 -22.07 35.50 -22.74
C ASP A 16 -22.61 35.40 -21.29
N LEU A 17 -21.70 35.56 -20.31
CA LEU A 17 -21.99 35.35 -18.89
C LEU A 17 -23.10 36.26 -18.29
N PRO A 18 -23.20 37.57 -18.63
CA PRO A 18 -24.13 38.50 -17.98
C PRO A 18 -25.62 38.10 -18.07
N GLY A 19 -26.23 37.77 -16.95
CA GLY A 19 -27.64 37.35 -16.85
C GLY A 19 -27.83 35.90 -16.41
N HIS A 20 -26.78 35.08 -16.41
CA HIS A 20 -26.83 33.74 -15.83
C HIS A 20 -26.97 33.78 -14.30
N SER A 21 -27.73 32.86 -13.72
CA SER A 21 -27.75 32.60 -12.28
C SER A 21 -26.76 31.49 -11.91
N ILE A 22 -26.13 31.61 -10.73
CA ILE A 22 -25.16 30.64 -10.23
C ILE A 22 -25.90 29.63 -9.34
N GLN A 23 -26.23 28.45 -9.85
CA GLN A 23 -27.03 27.46 -9.11
C GLN A 23 -26.20 26.65 -8.11
N LYS A 24 -24.98 26.27 -8.49
CA LYS A 24 -24.05 25.49 -7.66
C LYS A 24 -22.65 26.06 -7.77
N VAL A 25 -21.89 25.92 -6.69
CA VAL A 25 -20.46 26.21 -6.64
C VAL A 25 -19.77 25.01 -6.00
N ILE A 26 -18.77 24.46 -6.67
CA ILE A 26 -18.07 23.26 -6.22
C ILE A 26 -16.58 23.46 -6.43
N GLN A 27 -15.81 23.32 -5.36
CA GLN A 27 -14.36 23.27 -5.42
C GLN A 27 -13.93 21.79 -5.38
N SER A 28 -13.69 21.20 -6.56
CA SER A 28 -13.44 19.75 -6.68
C SER A 28 -12.10 19.32 -6.06
N ASP A 29 -11.11 20.22 -6.09
CA ASP A 29 -9.78 20.02 -5.52
C ASP A 29 -9.11 21.38 -5.17
N PHE A 30 -7.81 21.35 -4.88
CA PHE A 30 -7.03 22.54 -4.51
C PHE A 30 -6.67 23.45 -5.69
N ARG A 31 -7.18 23.22 -6.89
CA ARG A 31 -6.85 23.97 -8.12
C ARG A 31 -8.07 24.29 -8.98
N ASN A 32 -9.19 23.62 -8.81
CA ASN A 32 -10.35 23.75 -9.68
C ASN A 32 -11.59 24.26 -8.92
N LEU A 33 -12.22 25.29 -9.49
CA LEU A 33 -13.54 25.78 -9.10
C LEU A 33 -14.52 25.57 -10.26
N TYR A 34 -15.69 25.03 -9.95
CA TYR A 34 -16.80 24.85 -10.88
C TYR A 34 -18.00 25.66 -10.41
N MET A 35 -18.64 26.37 -11.34
CA MET A 35 -19.89 27.09 -11.11
C MET A 35 -20.93 26.58 -12.12
N GLU A 36 -22.07 26.09 -11.64
CA GLU A 36 -23.19 25.72 -12.51
C GLU A 36 -23.97 26.99 -12.82
N LEU A 37 -23.91 27.42 -14.06
CA LEU A 37 -24.56 28.62 -14.56
C LEU A 37 -25.85 28.23 -15.26
N PHE A 38 -26.94 28.94 -14.97
CA PHE A 38 -28.23 28.71 -15.57
C PHE A 38 -28.77 29.97 -16.23
N ARG A 39 -29.18 29.81 -17.48
CA ARG A 39 -30.06 30.72 -18.21
C ARG A 39 -30.92 29.84 -19.11
N PRO A 40 -32.22 30.12 -19.29
CA PRO A 40 -33.03 29.38 -20.26
C PRO A 40 -32.30 29.24 -21.60
N PRO A 41 -32.20 28.03 -22.18
CA PRO A 41 -32.95 26.82 -21.83
C PRO A 41 -32.28 25.84 -20.83
N GLY A 42 -31.07 26.09 -20.32
CA GLY A 42 -30.36 25.06 -19.58
C GLY A 42 -29.24 25.53 -18.65
N ALA A 43 -28.76 24.57 -17.84
CA ALA A 43 -27.61 24.75 -16.98
C ALA A 43 -26.34 24.20 -17.63
N TRP A 44 -25.20 24.82 -17.36
CA TRP A 44 -23.89 24.37 -17.82
C TRP A 44 -22.80 24.74 -16.82
N TRP A 45 -21.63 24.10 -16.90
CA TRP A 45 -20.55 24.31 -15.94
C TRP A 45 -19.50 25.28 -16.47
N LEU A 46 -19.25 26.35 -15.72
CA LEU A 46 -18.05 27.17 -15.88
C LEU A 46 -16.95 26.59 -15.00
N ARG A 47 -15.83 26.19 -15.60
CA ARG A 47 -14.65 25.70 -14.86
C ARG A 47 -13.58 26.78 -14.85
N VAL A 48 -13.06 27.10 -13.66
CA VAL A 48 -11.85 27.88 -13.46
C VAL A 48 -10.78 26.96 -12.89
N CYS A 49 -9.70 26.75 -13.65
CA CYS A 49 -8.56 25.94 -13.26
C CYS A 49 -7.35 26.85 -12.99
N LEU A 50 -6.79 26.74 -11.79
CA LEU A 50 -5.64 27.50 -11.29
C LEU A 50 -4.35 26.67 -11.29
N GLU A 51 -4.34 25.53 -11.99
CA GLU A 51 -3.18 24.65 -12.07
C GLU A 51 -2.20 25.11 -13.15
N HIS A 52 -0.98 25.50 -12.75
CA HIS A 52 0.09 25.79 -13.69
C HIS A 52 0.68 24.49 -14.27
N PRO A 53 0.99 24.41 -15.59
CA PRO A 53 0.95 25.45 -16.61
C PRO A 53 -0.36 25.49 -17.42
N ARG A 54 -1.50 25.07 -16.87
CA ARG A 54 -2.81 24.94 -17.55
C ARG A 54 -3.88 25.88 -16.96
N VAL A 55 -3.46 27.05 -16.49
CA VAL A 55 -4.37 28.03 -15.87
C VAL A 55 -5.34 28.55 -16.92
N ARG A 56 -6.64 28.48 -16.61
CA ARG A 56 -7.71 28.76 -17.58
C ARG A 56 -9.08 28.94 -16.95
N PHE A 57 -10.01 29.47 -17.73
CA PHE A 57 -11.44 29.37 -17.51
C PHE A 57 -12.14 29.06 -18.84
N HIS A 58 -13.23 28.30 -18.82
CA HIS A 58 -13.95 27.86 -20.04
C HIS A 58 -15.24 27.13 -19.62
N ARG A 59 -16.17 26.99 -20.56
CA ARG A 59 -17.28 26.05 -20.42
C ARG A 59 -16.75 24.63 -20.38
N ALA A 60 -17.08 23.90 -19.31
CA ALA A 60 -16.78 22.49 -19.17
C ALA A 60 -17.97 21.65 -19.65
N GLU A 61 -17.69 20.59 -20.41
CA GLU A 61 -18.71 19.64 -20.85
C GLU A 61 -19.15 18.73 -19.70
N ARG A 62 -18.21 18.41 -18.80
CA ARG A 62 -18.43 17.56 -17.63
C ARG A 62 -18.36 18.41 -16.36
N GLY A 63 -19.27 18.12 -15.43
CA GLY A 63 -19.24 18.68 -14.10
C GLY A 63 -18.01 18.23 -13.28
N PRO A 64 -17.86 18.75 -12.06
CA PRO A 64 -16.76 18.37 -11.18
C PRO A 64 -16.81 16.87 -10.84
N GLY A 65 -15.62 16.25 -10.75
CA GLY A 65 -15.48 14.90 -10.22
C GLY A 65 -15.74 14.81 -8.70
N ALA A 66 -15.57 13.61 -8.14
CA ALA A 66 -15.77 13.37 -6.71
C ALA A 66 -14.93 14.34 -5.84
N LYS A 67 -15.60 15.02 -4.91
CA LYS A 67 -14.99 16.01 -4.01
C LYS A 67 -13.97 15.34 -3.10
N ARG A 68 -12.75 15.89 -3.03
CA ARG A 68 -11.66 15.34 -2.20
C ARG A 68 -11.71 15.75 -0.74
N SER A 69 -12.33 16.90 -0.43
CA SER A 69 -12.47 17.42 0.93
C SER A 69 -13.38 18.63 0.96
N HIS A 70 -13.88 18.97 2.15
CA HIS A 70 -14.54 20.25 2.38
C HIS A 70 -13.55 21.42 2.19
N GLN A 71 -13.92 22.45 1.43
CA GLN A 71 -13.04 23.57 1.11
C GLN A 71 -13.64 24.88 1.62
N ARG A 72 -12.88 25.63 2.40
CA ARG A 72 -13.30 26.87 3.06
C ARG A 72 -13.72 27.97 2.07
N PHE A 73 -13.04 28.08 0.93
CA PHE A 73 -13.40 29.07 -0.08
C PHE A 73 -14.74 28.73 -0.75
N GLU A 74 -15.05 27.43 -0.89
CA GLU A 74 -16.37 26.98 -1.35
C GLU A 74 -17.49 27.40 -0.39
N ASP A 75 -17.30 27.24 0.94
CA ASP A 75 -18.27 27.73 1.95
C ASP A 75 -18.58 29.20 1.78
N PHE A 76 -17.52 30.00 1.64
CA PHE A 76 -17.64 31.43 1.43
C PHE A 76 -18.47 31.72 0.18
N LEU A 77 -18.20 31.04 -0.95
CA LEU A 77 -18.96 31.24 -2.18
C LEU A 77 -20.42 30.76 -2.05
N HIS A 78 -20.69 29.67 -1.33
CA HIS A 78 -22.07 29.22 -1.05
C HIS A 78 -22.88 30.29 -0.31
N ALA A 79 -22.26 31.00 0.63
CA ALA A 79 -22.93 32.03 1.41
C ALA A 79 -23.11 33.36 0.65
N HIS A 80 -22.25 33.68 -0.33
CA HIS A 80 -22.20 35.02 -0.93
C HIS A 80 -22.58 35.09 -2.41
N ILE A 81 -22.51 33.98 -3.16
CA ILE A 81 -22.78 34.00 -4.61
C ILE A 81 -23.74 32.92 -5.11
N ARG A 82 -23.95 31.84 -4.36
CA ARG A 82 -24.86 30.78 -4.79
C ARG A 82 -26.30 31.28 -4.76
N GLY A 83 -27.00 31.14 -5.88
CA GLY A 83 -28.31 31.74 -6.14
C GLY A 83 -28.23 33.18 -6.64
N GLY A 84 -27.03 33.77 -6.69
CA GLY A 84 -26.80 35.10 -7.26
C GLY A 84 -26.86 35.10 -8.80
N ARG A 85 -26.90 36.30 -9.38
CA ARG A 85 -26.90 36.54 -10.83
C ARG A 85 -25.60 37.24 -11.22
N ILE A 86 -24.95 36.77 -12.28
CA ILE A 86 -23.83 37.48 -12.91
C ILE A 86 -24.40 38.71 -13.61
N VAL A 87 -24.02 39.90 -13.19
CA VAL A 87 -24.49 41.18 -13.76
C VAL A 87 -23.57 41.64 -14.87
N ALA A 88 -22.27 41.48 -14.69
CA ALA A 88 -21.25 41.86 -15.67
C ALA A 88 -20.09 40.86 -15.64
N ALA A 89 -19.41 40.75 -16.77
CA ALA A 89 -18.20 39.95 -16.92
C ALA A 89 -17.23 40.70 -17.84
N GLU A 90 -16.07 41.08 -17.32
CA GLU A 90 -15.14 41.99 -17.99
C GLU A 90 -13.74 41.40 -18.06
N HIS A 91 -13.09 41.55 -19.22
CA HIS A 91 -11.67 41.31 -19.38
C HIS A 91 -10.92 42.56 -18.94
N LEU A 92 -10.31 42.52 -17.76
CA LEU A 92 -9.71 43.71 -17.16
C LEU A 92 -8.39 44.04 -17.83
N HIS A 93 -8.33 45.25 -18.39
CA HIS A 93 -7.15 45.86 -18.98
C HIS A 93 -6.46 45.02 -20.06
N GLN A 94 -7.17 44.09 -20.70
CA GLN A 94 -6.56 43.13 -21.65
C GLN A 94 -5.39 42.33 -21.03
N ASP A 95 -5.35 42.22 -19.70
CA ASP A 95 -4.46 41.33 -18.95
C ASP A 95 -5.16 39.98 -18.70
N ARG A 96 -4.46 38.99 -18.17
CA ARG A 96 -5.02 37.69 -17.79
C ARG A 96 -5.87 37.76 -16.51
N ILE A 97 -6.75 38.77 -16.40
CA ILE A 97 -7.68 38.99 -15.31
C ILE A 97 -9.11 39.08 -15.90
N VAL A 98 -10.01 38.23 -15.42
CA VAL A 98 -11.45 38.36 -15.67
C VAL A 98 -12.13 38.82 -14.39
N ARG A 99 -12.98 39.86 -14.45
CA ARG A 99 -13.83 40.29 -13.35
C ARG A 99 -15.27 39.86 -13.60
N LEU A 100 -15.84 39.11 -12.67
CA LEU A 100 -17.27 38.83 -12.64
C LEU A 100 -17.92 39.67 -11.56
N GLU A 101 -18.96 40.41 -11.90
CA GLU A 101 -19.83 41.09 -10.94
C GLU A 101 -21.04 40.20 -10.64
N VAL A 102 -21.25 39.87 -9.36
CA VAL A 102 -22.33 38.99 -8.93
C VAL A 102 -23.23 39.70 -7.93
N LEU A 103 -24.52 39.75 -8.23
CA LEU A 103 -25.56 40.26 -7.33
C LEU A 103 -26.24 39.08 -6.62
N HIS A 104 -26.21 39.07 -5.29
CA HIS A 104 -26.85 38.07 -4.46
C HIS A 104 -27.50 38.73 -3.24
N ASN A 105 -28.81 38.52 -3.05
CA ASN A 105 -29.59 39.12 -1.94
C ASN A 105 -29.39 40.63 -1.77
N GLY A 106 -29.30 41.37 -2.88
CA GLY A 106 -29.07 42.83 -2.88
C GLY A 106 -27.61 43.25 -2.62
N ILE A 107 -26.71 42.31 -2.32
CA ILE A 107 -25.29 42.56 -2.12
C ILE A 107 -24.54 42.24 -3.42
N THR A 108 -23.71 43.17 -3.87
CA THR A 108 -22.82 42.96 -5.01
C THR A 108 -21.44 42.56 -4.52
N CYS A 109 -20.86 41.53 -5.11
CA CYS A 109 -19.44 41.19 -4.93
C CYS A 109 -18.76 41.02 -6.29
N PHE A 110 -17.43 41.13 -6.30
CA PHE A 110 -16.62 41.07 -7.52
C PHE A 110 -15.63 39.92 -7.41
N LEU A 111 -15.65 38.99 -8.38
CA LEU A 111 -14.72 37.88 -8.47
C LEU A 111 -13.67 38.20 -9.52
N TYR A 112 -12.41 38.32 -9.08
CA TYR A 112 -11.24 38.51 -9.94
C TYR A 112 -10.56 37.17 -10.18
N LEU A 113 -10.76 36.63 -11.38
CA LEU A 113 -10.09 35.42 -11.86
C LEU A 113 -8.73 35.81 -12.42
N ARG A 114 -7.67 35.55 -11.65
CA ARG A 114 -6.29 35.78 -12.06
C ARG A 114 -5.75 34.53 -12.75
N LEU A 115 -5.50 34.61 -14.05
CA LEU A 115 -5.28 33.46 -14.92
C LEU A 115 -3.83 33.31 -15.42
N TRP A 116 -2.82 33.58 -14.57
CA TRP A 116 -1.42 33.47 -14.98
C TRP A 116 -0.48 32.79 -13.98
N GLY A 117 0.41 31.98 -14.54
CA GLY A 117 1.61 31.50 -13.87
C GLY A 117 1.31 30.78 -12.56
N THR A 118 2.27 30.86 -11.64
CA THR A 118 2.14 30.36 -10.26
C THR A 118 1.37 31.32 -9.34
N ARG A 119 1.00 32.51 -9.85
CA ARG A 119 0.22 33.54 -9.14
C ARG A 119 -1.28 33.49 -9.45
N ALA A 120 -1.73 32.47 -10.19
CA ALA A 120 -3.13 32.24 -10.48
C ALA A 120 -3.95 32.15 -9.18
N ASN A 121 -5.08 32.84 -9.15
CA ASN A 121 -5.91 32.95 -7.96
C ASN A 121 -7.34 33.37 -8.32
N ILE A 122 -8.27 33.22 -7.38
CA ILE A 122 -9.58 33.87 -7.42
C ILE A 122 -9.67 34.73 -6.17
N VAL A 123 -9.88 36.03 -6.35
CA VAL A 123 -10.02 36.99 -5.25
C VAL A 123 -11.42 37.58 -5.32
N VAL A 124 -12.13 37.62 -4.19
CA VAL A 124 -13.48 38.17 -4.09
C VAL A 124 -13.41 39.46 -3.28
N THR A 125 -14.01 40.54 -3.78
CA THR A 125 -14.04 41.84 -3.11
C THR A 125 -15.46 42.40 -2.97
N ASP A 126 -15.61 43.38 -2.08
CA ASP A 126 -16.74 44.30 -2.07
C ASP A 126 -16.57 45.43 -3.11
N ARG A 127 -17.49 46.41 -3.08
CA ARG A 127 -17.49 47.59 -3.97
C ARG A 127 -16.33 48.55 -3.67
N GLU A 128 -15.84 48.55 -2.44
CA GLU A 128 -14.73 49.35 -1.97
C GLU A 128 -13.37 48.67 -2.21
N MET A 129 -13.35 47.60 -3.03
CA MET A 129 -12.17 46.81 -3.37
C MET A 129 -11.53 46.08 -2.18
N ARG A 130 -12.20 45.94 -1.04
CA ARG A 130 -11.68 45.16 0.09
C ARG A 130 -11.91 43.69 -0.17
N VAL A 131 -10.88 42.88 0.05
CA VAL A 131 -10.96 41.43 -0.08
C VAL A 131 -11.96 40.89 0.93
N LEU A 132 -13.00 40.22 0.46
CA LEU A 132 -13.88 39.41 1.29
C LEU A 132 -13.22 38.04 1.53
N ASP A 133 -12.77 37.41 0.45
CA ASP A 133 -12.03 36.15 0.51
C ASP A 133 -11.21 35.87 -0.76
N ALA A 134 -10.39 34.82 -0.74
CA ALA A 134 -9.66 34.33 -1.89
C ALA A 134 -9.48 32.82 -1.88
N PHE A 135 -9.36 32.22 -3.07
CA PHE A 135 -9.08 30.80 -3.26
C PHE A 135 -7.75 30.43 -2.58
N PHE A 136 -6.69 31.17 -2.90
CA PHE A 136 -5.43 31.16 -2.16
C PHE A 136 -5.30 32.45 -1.34
N ARG A 137 -5.41 32.34 -0.02
CA ARG A 137 -5.06 33.44 0.89
C ARG A 137 -3.54 33.58 0.92
N LYS A 138 -3.06 34.77 0.59
CA LYS A 138 -1.63 35.09 0.55
C LYS A 138 -1.40 36.45 1.22
N PRO A 139 -1.37 36.50 2.56
CA PRO A 139 -1.23 37.77 3.29
C PRO A 139 0.01 38.58 2.89
N ARG A 140 1.13 37.89 2.59
CA ARG A 140 2.37 38.53 2.12
C ARG A 140 2.26 39.19 0.73
N GLU A 141 1.28 38.78 -0.08
CA GLU A 141 0.97 39.37 -1.39
C GLU A 141 -0.23 40.34 -1.30
N GLY A 142 -0.66 40.73 -0.10
CA GLY A 142 -1.83 41.60 0.11
C GLY A 142 -3.18 40.92 -0.12
N ILE A 143 -3.22 39.58 -0.22
CA ILE A 143 -4.45 38.81 -0.44
C ILE A 143 -4.92 38.22 0.89
N ALA A 144 -5.60 39.05 1.69
CA ALA A 144 -6.20 38.66 2.97
C ALA A 144 -7.47 39.48 3.21
N THR A 145 -8.43 38.90 3.94
CA THR A 145 -9.72 39.54 4.23
C THR A 145 -9.55 40.95 4.84
N GLY A 146 -10.32 41.91 4.34
CA GLY A 146 -10.33 43.32 4.74
C GLY A 146 -9.25 44.19 4.09
N VAL A 147 -8.24 43.59 3.47
CA VAL A 147 -7.16 44.30 2.77
C VAL A 147 -7.67 44.87 1.44
N LEU A 148 -7.24 46.08 1.08
CA LEU A 148 -7.55 46.68 -0.21
C LEU A 148 -6.86 45.89 -1.33
N PHE A 149 -7.65 45.36 -2.26
CA PHE A 149 -7.18 44.66 -3.44
C PHE A 149 -6.95 45.65 -4.59
N SER A 150 -5.80 45.54 -5.24
CA SER A 150 -5.53 46.23 -6.50
C SER A 150 -5.21 45.18 -7.56
N PRO A 151 -6.04 45.01 -8.60
CA PRO A 151 -5.65 44.22 -9.76
C PRO A 151 -4.41 44.86 -10.40
N ALA A 152 -3.49 44.02 -10.89
CA ALA A 152 -2.30 44.52 -11.58
C ALA A 152 -2.70 45.25 -12.87
N ALA A 153 -1.96 46.31 -13.21
CA ALA A 153 -2.03 46.90 -14.54
C ALA A 153 -1.24 46.01 -15.52
N PRO A 154 -1.69 45.89 -16.78
CA PRO A 154 -1.02 45.11 -17.80
C PRO A 154 0.34 45.74 -18.15
N GLU A 155 1.30 44.91 -18.53
CA GLU A 155 2.53 45.40 -19.18
C GLU A 155 2.26 45.86 -20.63
N SER A 156 1.19 45.34 -21.27
CA SER A 156 0.75 45.70 -22.60
C SER A 156 -0.73 45.41 -22.79
N ASN A 157 -1.41 46.30 -23.52
CA ASN A 157 -2.82 46.19 -23.89
C ASN A 157 -3.02 45.40 -25.21
N LEU A 158 -1.95 44.90 -25.83
CA LEU A 158 -2.08 44.16 -27.08
C LEU A 158 -2.58 42.73 -26.82
N LEU A 159 -3.70 42.39 -27.44
CA LEU A 159 -4.19 41.01 -27.47
C LEU A 159 -3.25 40.14 -28.30
N ARG A 160 -2.87 39.00 -27.73
CA ARG A 160 -2.10 37.97 -28.45
C ARG A 160 -3.02 37.12 -29.31
N ASP A 161 -2.46 36.56 -30.37
CA ASP A 161 -3.20 35.61 -31.20
C ASP A 161 -3.66 34.39 -30.37
N CYS A 162 -4.87 33.92 -30.68
CA CYS A 162 -5.35 32.66 -30.14
C CYS A 162 -4.51 31.51 -30.70
N ARG A 163 -4.34 30.45 -29.92
CA ARG A 163 -3.71 29.23 -30.45
C ARG A 163 -4.48 28.70 -31.68
N PRO A 164 -3.79 27.99 -32.59
CA PRO A 164 -4.44 27.38 -33.75
C PRO A 164 -5.61 26.49 -33.33
N HIS A 165 -6.77 26.71 -33.95
CA HIS A 165 -8.01 25.98 -33.69
C HIS A 165 -8.81 25.83 -35.00
N PRO A 166 -9.72 24.85 -35.09
CA PRO A 166 -10.59 24.70 -36.25
C PRO A 166 -11.46 25.96 -36.44
N PRO A 167 -11.59 26.50 -37.66
CA PRO A 167 -12.34 27.75 -37.90
C PRO A 167 -13.85 27.61 -37.68
N ASP A 168 -14.38 26.41 -37.84
CA ASP A 168 -15.83 26.12 -37.76
C ASP A 168 -16.29 25.65 -36.37
N GLU A 169 -15.41 25.74 -35.36
CA GLU A 169 -15.69 25.31 -33.99
C GLU A 169 -15.59 26.49 -33.01
N PRO A 170 -16.56 26.69 -32.09
CA PRO A 170 -16.44 27.65 -31.02
C PRO A 170 -15.18 27.39 -30.18
N PHE A 171 -14.44 28.45 -29.86
CA PHE A 171 -13.16 28.34 -29.21
C PHE A 171 -13.26 27.71 -27.81
N ASN A 172 -14.36 27.94 -27.08
CA ASN A 172 -14.65 27.25 -25.81
C ASN A 172 -14.71 25.72 -25.97
N THR A 173 -15.36 25.21 -27.02
CA THR A 173 -15.47 23.77 -27.28
C THR A 173 -14.10 23.18 -27.61
N PHE A 174 -13.34 23.87 -28.45
CA PHE A 174 -11.96 23.51 -28.77
C PHE A 174 -11.07 23.48 -27.53
N ILE A 175 -11.12 24.51 -26.68
CA ILE A 175 -10.29 24.62 -25.47
C ILE A 175 -10.64 23.55 -24.45
N GLU A 176 -11.92 23.24 -24.24
CA GLU A 176 -12.36 22.14 -23.38
C GLU A 176 -11.76 20.80 -23.84
N ARG A 177 -11.84 20.49 -25.14
CA ARG A 177 -11.21 19.27 -25.71
C ARG A 177 -9.69 19.30 -25.56
N PHE A 178 -9.04 20.39 -25.95
CA PHE A 178 -7.59 20.54 -25.89
C PHE A 178 -7.03 20.27 -24.49
N TYR A 179 -7.63 20.88 -23.46
CA TYR A 179 -7.14 20.68 -22.09
C TYR A 179 -7.53 19.31 -21.52
N ARG A 180 -8.65 18.73 -21.95
CA ARG A 180 -9.00 17.36 -21.59
C ARG A 180 -7.95 16.37 -22.10
N ASP A 181 -7.57 16.48 -23.37
CA ASP A 181 -6.57 15.59 -23.98
C ASP A 181 -5.21 15.74 -23.29
N GLU A 182 -4.81 16.98 -22.97
CA GLU A 182 -3.58 17.26 -22.21
C GLU A 182 -3.64 16.74 -20.76
N GLU A 183 -4.79 16.83 -20.09
CA GLU A 183 -5.01 16.29 -18.74
C GLU A 183 -4.99 14.75 -18.74
N GLU A 184 -5.63 14.11 -19.73
CA GLU A 184 -5.64 12.66 -19.89
C GLU A 184 -4.26 12.10 -20.23
N ARG A 185 -3.51 12.77 -21.11
CA ARG A 185 -2.13 12.40 -21.45
C ARG A 185 -1.21 12.50 -20.24
N ALA A 186 -1.26 13.62 -19.52
CA ALA A 186 -0.47 13.82 -18.31
C ALA A 186 -0.82 12.80 -17.21
N GLU A 187 -2.10 12.47 -17.04
CA GLU A 187 -2.53 11.45 -16.08
C GLU A 187 -2.07 10.06 -16.50
N ARG A 188 -2.16 9.71 -17.79
CA ARG A 188 -1.64 8.45 -18.34
C ARG A 188 -0.16 8.30 -18.04
N GLU A 189 0.65 9.30 -18.38
CA GLU A 189 2.10 9.30 -18.14
C GLU A 189 2.43 9.14 -16.65
N ARG A 190 1.74 9.90 -15.79
CA ARG A 190 1.91 9.85 -14.34
C ARG A 190 1.56 8.48 -13.77
N LEU A 191 0.44 7.89 -14.18
CA LEU A 191 -0.02 6.58 -13.72
C LEU A 191 0.87 5.46 -14.25
N HIS A 192 1.23 5.49 -15.52
CA HIS A 192 2.16 4.55 -16.13
C HIS A 192 3.46 4.52 -15.35
N GLY A 193 4.12 5.67 -15.18
CA GLY A 193 5.36 5.76 -14.40
C GLY A 193 5.22 5.31 -12.93
N LEU A 194 4.06 5.54 -12.30
CA LEU A 194 3.78 5.05 -10.95
C LEU A 194 3.70 3.51 -10.92
N CYS A 195 2.96 2.93 -11.86
CA CYS A 195 2.78 1.47 -11.98
C CYS A 195 4.11 0.79 -12.29
N THR A 196 4.87 1.28 -13.27
CA THR A 196 6.21 0.79 -13.63
C THR A 196 7.11 0.74 -12.40
N ARG A 197 7.32 1.88 -11.72
CA ARG A 197 8.18 1.94 -10.53
C ARG A 197 7.73 1.02 -9.40
N SER A 198 6.42 0.78 -9.27
CA SER A 198 5.89 -0.09 -8.22
C SER A 198 6.10 -1.58 -8.55
N LEU A 199 5.84 -1.96 -9.80
CA LEU A 199 6.04 -3.33 -10.29
C LEU A 199 7.53 -3.70 -10.34
N GLU A 200 8.40 -2.83 -10.81
CA GLU A 200 9.86 -3.05 -10.81
C GLU A 200 10.41 -3.23 -9.40
N ARG A 201 9.98 -2.39 -8.43
CA ARG A 201 10.36 -2.56 -7.03
C ARG A 201 9.91 -3.91 -6.47
N ARG A 202 8.71 -4.38 -6.83
CA ARG A 202 8.21 -5.70 -6.42
C ARG A 202 9.02 -6.82 -7.07
N ARG A 203 9.28 -6.74 -8.39
CA ARG A 203 10.09 -7.70 -9.15
C ARG A 203 11.50 -7.81 -8.56
N ASN A 204 12.19 -6.69 -8.37
CA ASN A 204 13.56 -6.68 -7.86
C ASN A 204 13.69 -7.29 -6.46
N ARG A 205 12.70 -7.09 -5.57
CA ARG A 205 12.67 -7.75 -4.26
C ARG A 205 12.51 -9.27 -4.37
N LEU A 206 11.67 -9.73 -5.29
CA LEU A 206 11.48 -11.17 -5.52
C LEU A 206 12.74 -11.79 -6.13
N ALA A 207 13.37 -11.09 -7.09
CA ALA A 207 14.60 -11.53 -7.73
C ALA A 207 15.76 -11.61 -6.72
N ALA A 208 15.95 -10.60 -5.87
CA ALA A 208 16.96 -10.63 -4.81
C ALA A 208 16.74 -11.82 -3.86
N ARG A 209 15.48 -12.08 -3.47
CA ARG A 209 15.17 -13.23 -2.61
C ARG A 209 15.41 -14.58 -3.29
N LEU A 210 15.14 -14.67 -4.59
CA LEU A 210 15.45 -15.85 -5.39
C LEU A 210 16.96 -16.09 -5.45
N GLN A 211 17.73 -15.03 -5.71
CA GLN A 211 19.19 -15.07 -5.73
C GLN A 211 19.76 -15.55 -4.39
N GLU A 212 19.28 -15.03 -3.26
CA GLU A 212 19.70 -15.50 -1.92
C GLU A 212 19.48 -17.02 -1.73
N ILE A 213 18.36 -17.55 -2.23
CA ILE A 213 18.06 -18.99 -2.15
C ILE A 213 19.01 -19.77 -3.06
N GLU A 214 19.23 -19.31 -4.28
CA GLU A 214 20.12 -19.98 -5.25
C GLU A 214 21.58 -19.99 -4.77
N GLU A 215 22.08 -18.88 -4.24
CA GLU A 215 23.41 -18.78 -3.60
C GLU A 215 23.53 -19.64 -2.33
N GLY A 216 22.44 -19.76 -1.57
CA GLY A 216 22.38 -20.66 -0.41
C GLY A 216 22.50 -22.13 -0.80
N ARG A 217 21.90 -22.53 -1.94
CA ARG A 217 21.97 -23.90 -2.46
C ARG A 217 23.32 -24.29 -3.00
N GLN A 218 23.98 -23.40 -3.74
CA GLN A 218 25.32 -23.68 -4.26
C GLN A 218 26.34 -24.01 -3.16
N ARG A 219 26.04 -23.62 -1.91
CA ARG A 219 26.85 -23.91 -0.72
C ARG A 219 26.49 -25.21 0.00
N SER A 220 25.42 -25.92 -0.39
CA SER A 220 24.90 -27.10 0.31
C SER A 220 25.06 -28.37 -0.53
N ALA A 221 26.20 -29.06 -0.39
CA ALA A 221 26.44 -30.42 -0.88
C ALA A 221 26.28 -31.49 0.23
N GLU A 222 25.43 -31.19 1.22
CA GLU A 222 25.42 -31.90 2.50
C GLU A 222 24.59 -33.20 2.47
N ALA A 223 23.54 -33.26 1.66
CA ALA A 223 22.65 -34.43 1.58
C ALA A 223 23.40 -35.69 1.13
N ASP A 224 24.10 -35.60 0.00
CA ASP A 224 24.84 -36.74 -0.56
C ASP A 224 26.05 -37.11 0.29
N ARG A 225 26.70 -36.12 0.90
CA ARG A 225 27.77 -36.37 1.87
C ARG A 225 27.28 -37.15 3.09
N PHE A 226 26.15 -36.76 3.69
CA PHE A 226 25.59 -37.48 4.83
C PHE A 226 25.12 -38.89 4.46
N GLN A 227 24.54 -39.05 3.26
CA GLN A 227 24.15 -40.36 2.73
C GLN A 227 25.37 -41.29 2.64
N HIS A 228 26.43 -40.81 1.99
CA HIS A 228 27.67 -41.55 1.79
C HIS A 228 28.37 -41.91 3.11
N GLN A 229 28.41 -40.98 4.07
CA GLN A 229 28.93 -41.25 5.40
C GLN A 229 28.13 -42.33 6.14
N GLY A 230 26.80 -42.35 6.00
CA GLY A 230 25.94 -43.41 6.54
C GLY A 230 26.24 -44.79 5.92
N GLU A 231 26.47 -44.82 4.60
CA GLU A 231 26.84 -46.04 3.85
C GLU A 231 28.22 -46.56 4.27
N LEU A 232 29.21 -45.68 4.41
CA LEU A 232 30.56 -46.03 4.89
C LEU A 232 30.53 -46.60 6.31
N ILE A 233 29.75 -46.03 7.24
CA ILE A 233 29.61 -46.58 8.59
C ILE A 233 29.04 -48.00 8.54
N LEU A 234 28.05 -48.28 7.69
CA LEU A 234 27.49 -49.62 7.53
C LEU A 234 28.49 -50.60 6.90
N ALA A 235 29.22 -50.17 5.87
CA ALA A 235 30.22 -51.00 5.18
C ALA A 235 31.35 -51.43 6.15
N TYR A 236 31.77 -50.51 7.03
CA TYR A 236 32.82 -50.75 8.03
C TYR A 236 32.28 -51.01 9.44
N ILE A 237 31.01 -51.42 9.58
CA ILE A 237 30.36 -51.55 10.89
C ILE A 237 31.09 -52.50 11.84
N HIS A 238 31.77 -53.51 11.28
CA HIS A 238 32.61 -54.47 12.02
C HIS A 238 33.84 -53.85 12.68
N ARG A 239 34.26 -52.64 12.24
CA ARG A 239 35.40 -51.89 12.80
C ARG A 239 34.97 -50.85 13.84
N VAL A 240 33.68 -50.55 13.94
CA VAL A 240 33.14 -49.55 14.87
C VAL A 240 32.71 -50.24 16.16
N LYS A 241 33.28 -49.84 17.30
CA LYS A 241 32.91 -50.36 18.62
C LYS A 241 31.91 -49.43 19.32
N PRO A 242 31.00 -49.97 20.14
CA PRO A 242 30.16 -49.13 21.00
C PRO A 242 31.01 -48.24 21.90
N GLY A 243 30.73 -46.93 21.91
CA GLY A 243 31.51 -45.94 22.66
C GLY A 243 32.57 -45.19 21.84
N ASP A 244 32.81 -45.57 20.58
CA ASP A 244 33.74 -44.84 19.71
C ASP A 244 33.18 -43.46 19.33
N SER A 245 34.02 -42.42 19.38
CA SER A 245 33.68 -41.05 18.97
C SER A 245 33.95 -40.75 17.50
N TRP A 246 34.65 -41.64 16.80
CA TRP A 246 34.98 -41.52 15.38
C TRP A 246 35.41 -42.87 14.80
N VAL A 247 35.37 -43.00 13.47
CA VAL A 247 35.94 -44.12 12.72
C VAL A 247 36.71 -43.61 11.50
N ASP A 248 37.89 -44.16 11.25
CA ASP A 248 38.64 -43.93 10.01
C ASP A 248 38.33 -45.06 9.02
N VAL A 249 37.81 -44.69 7.85
CA VAL A 249 37.36 -45.63 6.81
C VAL A 249 37.94 -45.25 5.47
N GLU A 250 38.19 -46.24 4.61
CA GLU A 250 38.60 -45.97 3.22
C GLU A 250 37.36 -45.70 2.38
N ASP A 251 37.33 -44.52 1.77
CA ASP A 251 36.26 -44.09 0.88
C ASP A 251 36.50 -44.66 -0.53
N TYR A 252 35.77 -45.73 -0.86
CA TYR A 252 35.83 -46.40 -2.16
C TYR A 252 35.21 -45.58 -3.31
N GLY A 253 34.53 -44.47 -3.01
CA GLY A 253 34.01 -43.53 -3.99
C GLY A 253 34.98 -42.40 -4.37
N GLU A 254 35.91 -42.04 -3.47
CA GLU A 254 36.90 -40.96 -3.69
C GLU A 254 38.36 -41.47 -3.56
N GLU A 255 38.83 -42.18 -4.59
CA GLU A 255 40.25 -42.59 -4.72
C GLU A 255 40.82 -43.41 -3.55
N ASN A 256 39.98 -44.11 -2.76
CA ASN A 256 40.39 -44.84 -1.54
C ASN A 256 41.06 -43.94 -0.48
N ARG A 257 40.71 -42.65 -0.43
CA ARG A 257 41.20 -41.75 0.62
C ARG A 257 40.60 -42.16 1.97
N THR A 258 41.43 -42.11 3.01
CA THR A 258 40.95 -42.34 4.38
C THR A 258 40.13 -41.14 4.83
N VAL A 259 38.86 -41.36 5.15
CA VAL A 259 37.92 -40.37 5.67
C VAL A 259 37.63 -40.67 7.14
N ARG A 260 37.72 -39.64 7.99
CA ARG A 260 37.32 -39.73 9.40
C ARG A 260 35.87 -39.32 9.56
N ILE A 261 35.04 -40.21 10.09
CA ILE A 261 33.62 -39.96 10.35
C ILE A 261 33.39 -39.87 11.86
N THR A 262 32.86 -38.74 12.32
CA THR A 262 32.52 -38.53 13.74
C THR A 262 31.25 -39.31 14.11
N LEU A 263 31.29 -40.00 15.25
CA LEU A 263 30.21 -40.81 15.78
C LEU A 263 29.75 -40.26 17.15
N ASP A 264 28.51 -40.53 17.51
CA ASP A 264 27.99 -40.33 18.86
C ASP A 264 28.30 -41.59 19.71
N PRO A 265 29.18 -41.49 20.73
CA PRO A 265 29.55 -42.62 21.59
C PRO A 265 28.36 -43.24 22.34
N ARG A 266 27.27 -42.49 22.51
CA ARG A 266 26.07 -42.95 23.22
C ARG A 266 25.17 -43.83 22.34
N ARG A 267 25.46 -43.91 21.04
CA ARG A 267 24.67 -44.64 20.04
C ARG A 267 25.39 -45.91 19.60
N THR A 268 24.62 -46.91 19.20
CA THR A 268 25.20 -48.09 18.55
C THR A 268 25.78 -47.72 17.18
N PRO A 269 26.72 -48.50 16.61
CA PRO A 269 27.21 -48.28 15.25
C PRO A 269 26.08 -48.19 14.20
N ALA A 270 25.05 -49.03 14.33
CA ALA A 270 23.88 -49.00 13.44
C ALA A 270 23.03 -47.74 13.64
N ASP A 271 22.86 -47.26 14.88
CA ASP A 271 22.12 -46.04 15.17
C ASP A 271 22.87 -44.77 14.74
N ASN A 272 24.20 -44.80 14.77
CA ASN A 272 25.04 -43.76 14.17
C ASN A 272 24.82 -43.71 12.65
N ALA A 273 24.84 -44.84 11.96
CA ALA A 273 24.56 -44.90 10.52
C ALA A 273 23.14 -44.37 10.20
N ARG A 274 22.12 -44.78 10.98
CA ARG A 274 20.74 -44.26 10.85
C ARG A 274 20.66 -42.75 11.03
N GLU A 275 21.41 -42.17 11.96
CA GLU A 275 21.47 -40.72 12.15
C GLU A 275 21.98 -40.00 10.91
N PHE A 276 23.02 -40.52 10.25
CA PHE A 276 23.53 -39.97 9.00
C PHE A 276 22.49 -40.08 7.87
N PHE A 277 21.75 -41.18 7.76
CA PHE A 277 20.61 -41.28 6.83
C PHE A 277 19.47 -40.31 7.18
N HIS A 278 19.18 -40.10 8.46
CA HIS A 278 18.21 -39.09 8.89
C HIS A 278 18.66 -37.67 8.54
N LYS A 279 19.94 -37.34 8.71
CA LYS A 279 20.52 -36.06 8.28
C LYS A 279 20.44 -35.88 6.76
N ALA A 280 20.74 -36.93 6.00
CA ALA A 280 20.60 -36.93 4.53
C ALA A 280 19.14 -36.71 4.08
N SER A 281 18.17 -37.40 4.70
CA SER A 281 16.74 -37.22 4.43
C SER A 281 16.27 -35.79 4.70
N ARG A 282 16.64 -35.22 5.87
CA ARG A 282 16.32 -33.83 6.22
C ARG A 282 16.94 -32.83 5.25
N ALA A 283 18.19 -33.04 4.83
CA ALA A 283 18.83 -32.18 3.85
C ALA A 283 18.11 -32.21 2.49
N ARG A 284 17.67 -33.40 2.02
CA ARG A 284 16.86 -33.55 0.79
C ARG A 284 15.46 -32.92 0.90
N GLU A 285 14.79 -33.09 2.03
CA GLU A 285 13.48 -32.46 2.29
C GLU A 285 13.59 -30.92 2.28
N SER A 286 14.62 -30.37 2.91
CA SER A 286 14.95 -28.94 2.86
C SER A 286 15.23 -28.46 1.44
N GLU A 287 15.98 -29.22 0.64
CA GLU A 287 16.24 -28.90 -0.77
C GLU A 287 14.96 -28.86 -1.60
N ALA A 288 14.10 -29.88 -1.49
CA ALA A 288 12.81 -29.93 -2.17
C ALA A 288 11.88 -28.75 -1.76
N PHE A 289 11.88 -28.38 -0.48
CA PHE A 289 11.16 -27.20 -0.01
C PHE A 289 11.71 -25.90 -0.63
N LEU A 290 13.03 -25.74 -0.66
CA LEU A 290 13.66 -24.60 -1.29
C LEU A 290 13.33 -24.58 -2.79
N ASP A 291 13.28 -25.72 -3.48
CA ASP A 291 12.87 -25.87 -4.89
C ASP A 291 11.48 -25.36 -5.16
N SER A 292 10.51 -25.84 -4.38
CA SER A 292 9.14 -25.35 -4.48
C SER A 292 9.07 -23.83 -4.24
N THR A 293 9.86 -23.31 -3.30
CA THR A 293 9.93 -21.88 -2.98
C THR A 293 10.53 -21.07 -4.13
N ALA A 294 11.65 -21.51 -4.70
CA ALA A 294 12.27 -20.84 -5.84
C ALA A 294 11.38 -20.87 -7.08
N ALA A 295 10.73 -22.00 -7.38
CA ALA A 295 9.75 -22.09 -8.46
C ALA A 295 8.60 -21.09 -8.27
N ASN A 296 8.07 -20.96 -7.04
CA ASN A 296 7.05 -19.96 -6.74
C ASN A 296 7.55 -18.52 -6.97
N LEU A 297 8.78 -18.20 -6.54
CA LEU A 297 9.37 -16.89 -6.76
C LEU A 297 9.55 -16.59 -8.25
N ARG A 298 10.06 -17.54 -9.05
CA ARG A 298 10.19 -17.40 -10.51
C ARG A 298 8.84 -17.13 -11.18
N ASN A 299 7.80 -17.87 -10.81
CA ASN A 299 6.45 -17.64 -11.33
C ASN A 299 5.92 -16.24 -10.99
N ARG A 300 6.20 -15.75 -9.77
CA ARG A 300 5.79 -14.40 -9.35
C ARG A 300 6.58 -13.29 -10.03
N ILE A 301 7.86 -13.53 -10.35
CA ILE A 301 8.70 -12.63 -11.15
C ILE A 301 8.14 -12.56 -12.57
N ALA A 302 7.92 -13.73 -13.22
CA ALA A 302 7.33 -13.80 -14.55
C ALA A 302 5.98 -13.08 -14.63
N ALA A 303 5.10 -13.26 -13.63
CA ALA A 303 3.84 -12.53 -13.56
C ALA A 303 4.01 -11.00 -13.41
N ALA A 304 5.04 -10.55 -12.69
CA ALA A 304 5.37 -9.13 -12.59
C ALA A 304 5.90 -8.57 -13.92
N ASP A 305 6.71 -9.35 -14.64
CA ASP A 305 7.25 -8.99 -15.95
C ASP A 305 6.15 -8.94 -17.03
N SER A 306 5.25 -9.92 -17.07
CA SER A 306 4.08 -9.87 -17.96
C SER A 306 3.20 -8.64 -17.70
N ARG A 307 3.02 -8.26 -16.42
CA ARG A 307 2.29 -7.03 -16.07
C ARG A 307 3.03 -5.77 -16.50
N LEU A 308 4.36 -5.73 -16.39
CA LEU A 308 5.18 -4.62 -16.86
C LEU A 308 5.07 -4.46 -18.38
N ALA A 309 5.17 -5.55 -19.14
CA ALA A 309 5.03 -5.54 -20.60
C ALA A 309 3.63 -5.06 -21.03
N ALA A 310 2.57 -5.46 -20.30
CA ALA A 310 1.22 -5.03 -20.61
C ALA A 310 0.93 -3.54 -20.35
N LEU A 311 1.79 -2.81 -19.60
CA LEU A 311 1.53 -1.41 -19.23
C LEU A 311 1.43 -0.48 -20.44
N GLU A 312 2.18 -0.75 -21.50
CA GLU A 312 2.25 0.11 -22.69
C GLU A 312 0.89 0.22 -23.38
N ASP A 313 0.19 -0.91 -23.48
CA ASP A 313 -1.10 -1.03 -24.17
C ASP A 313 -2.32 -0.81 -23.25
N MET A 314 -2.12 -0.67 -21.94
CA MET A 314 -3.24 -0.48 -21.00
C MET A 314 -4.02 0.80 -21.30
N SER A 315 -5.34 0.72 -21.15
CA SER A 315 -6.20 1.90 -21.18
C SER A 315 -5.94 2.78 -19.96
N LEU A 316 -6.34 4.06 -20.05
CA LEU A 316 -6.23 4.97 -18.90
C LEU A 316 -7.07 4.47 -17.71
N GLN A 317 -8.18 3.78 -17.96
CA GLN A 317 -9.02 3.20 -16.91
C GLN A 317 -8.31 2.02 -16.22
N ASP A 318 -7.69 1.13 -16.99
CA ASP A 318 -6.94 -0.01 -16.44
C ASP A 318 -5.74 0.46 -15.63
N LEU A 319 -5.03 1.50 -16.10
CA LEU A 319 -3.95 2.14 -15.34
C LEU A 319 -4.44 2.72 -14.00
N ARG A 320 -5.65 3.31 -13.96
CA ARG A 320 -6.25 3.80 -12.69
C ARG A 320 -6.60 2.66 -11.74
N GLU A 321 -7.06 1.53 -12.26
CA GLU A 321 -7.39 0.33 -11.48
C GLU A 321 -6.13 -0.33 -10.93
N LEU A 322 -5.14 -0.55 -11.78
CA LEU A 322 -3.85 -1.09 -11.39
C LEU A 322 -3.13 -0.18 -10.39
N ALA A 323 -3.14 1.14 -10.58
CA ALA A 323 -2.56 2.07 -9.62
C ALA A 323 -3.26 2.02 -8.25
N ARG A 324 -4.59 1.79 -8.23
CA ARG A 324 -5.34 1.54 -6.98
C ARG A 324 -4.91 0.22 -6.36
N GLU A 325 -4.89 -0.88 -7.11
CA GLU A 325 -4.40 -2.18 -6.66
C GLU A 325 -3.00 -2.08 -6.05
N LEU A 326 -2.06 -1.45 -6.75
CA LEU A 326 -0.67 -1.33 -6.34
C LEU A 326 -0.47 -0.41 -5.13
N LYS A 327 -1.21 0.71 -5.04
CA LYS A 327 -1.19 1.58 -3.86
C LYS A 327 -1.69 0.85 -2.64
N GLN A 328 -2.83 0.20 -2.78
CA GLN A 328 -3.41 -0.51 -1.67
C GLN A 328 -2.52 -1.76 -1.32
N ALA A 329 -1.78 -2.34 -2.28
CA ALA A 329 -0.79 -3.40 -2.06
C ALA A 329 0.55 -2.92 -1.43
N THR A 330 0.79 -1.61 -1.28
CA THR A 330 1.85 -1.08 -0.42
C THR A 330 1.49 -1.30 1.07
N PRO A 331 2.45 -1.27 2.02
CA PRO A 331 2.27 -1.83 3.36
C PRO A 331 1.22 -1.15 4.25
N ASP A 332 0.53 -0.12 3.77
CA ASP A 332 -0.59 0.54 4.45
C ASP A 332 -1.85 0.49 3.56
N GLY A 333 -2.64 -0.59 3.72
CA GLY A 333 -4.06 -0.60 3.38
C GLY A 333 -4.51 -1.36 2.12
N GLN A 334 -4.56 -2.70 2.18
CA GLN A 334 -5.65 -3.51 1.60
C GLN A 334 -6.28 -4.39 2.66
N GLY A 335 -7.46 -4.02 3.14
CA GLY A 335 -8.64 -4.84 2.80
C GLY A 335 -9.11 -4.35 1.43
N ALA A 336 -9.58 -5.18 0.52
CA ALA A 336 -10.66 -6.11 0.77
C ALA A 336 -10.62 -7.36 -0.14
N THR A 337 -11.14 -8.44 0.43
CA THR A 337 -11.88 -9.57 -0.18
C THR A 337 -11.15 -10.45 -1.20
N GLY A 338 -10.65 -11.58 -0.68
CA GLY A 338 -10.19 -12.73 -1.47
C GLY A 338 -9.43 -13.79 -0.67
N GLY A 339 -10.05 -14.37 0.37
CA GLY A 339 -9.91 -15.80 0.67
C GLY A 339 -8.62 -16.41 1.26
N THR A 340 -7.62 -15.65 1.72
CA THR A 340 -6.53 -16.25 2.53
C THR A 340 -6.46 -15.60 3.91
N VAL A 341 -6.63 -16.42 4.96
CA VAL A 341 -6.39 -16.00 6.34
C VAL A 341 -4.93 -15.58 6.45
N PRO A 342 -4.60 -14.37 6.94
CA PRO A 342 -3.21 -13.97 7.11
C PRO A 342 -2.51 -14.88 8.13
N GLY A 343 -1.27 -15.31 7.86
CA GLY A 343 -0.52 -16.20 8.76
C GLY A 343 -0.63 -17.69 8.40
N LEU A 344 -0.21 -18.56 9.31
CA LEU A 344 -0.34 -20.01 9.21
C LEU A 344 -1.59 -20.49 9.93
N GLU A 345 -2.16 -21.61 9.47
CA GLU A 345 -3.32 -22.24 10.06
C GLU A 345 -3.01 -23.70 10.38
N PHE A 346 -3.38 -24.11 11.59
CA PHE A 346 -3.22 -25.46 12.11
C PHE A 346 -4.55 -25.94 12.70
N GLU A 347 -4.70 -27.26 12.84
CA GLU A 347 -5.83 -27.85 13.54
C GLU A 347 -5.31 -28.75 14.67
N SER A 348 -5.86 -28.56 15.88
CA SER A 348 -5.65 -29.47 17.00
C SER A 348 -7.00 -29.87 17.58
N ARG A 349 -7.33 -31.17 17.49
CA ARG A 349 -8.52 -31.77 18.12
C ARG A 349 -9.81 -31.02 17.76
N GLY A 350 -9.91 -30.66 16.48
CA GLY A 350 -11.03 -29.89 15.91
C GLY A 350 -11.05 -28.41 16.27
N PHE A 351 -10.05 -27.87 16.97
CA PHE A 351 -9.86 -26.43 17.16
C PHE A 351 -8.91 -25.88 16.11
N ARG A 352 -9.32 -24.79 15.47
CA ARG A 352 -8.49 -24.05 14.51
C ARG A 352 -7.51 -23.16 15.28
N ILE A 353 -6.23 -23.24 14.95
CA ILE A 353 -5.16 -22.42 15.52
C ILE A 353 -4.55 -21.57 14.41
N LEU A 354 -4.49 -20.26 14.61
CA LEU A 354 -3.91 -19.30 13.68
C LEU A 354 -2.60 -18.75 14.24
N VAL A 355 -1.55 -18.69 13.43
CA VAL A 355 -0.24 -18.22 13.86
C VAL A 355 0.28 -17.12 12.94
N GLY A 356 0.57 -15.95 13.51
CA GLY A 356 1.29 -14.90 12.80
C GLY A 356 2.79 -15.09 12.99
N ARG A 357 3.58 -15.04 11.91
CA ARG A 357 5.04 -15.28 11.99
C ARG A 357 5.86 -14.01 12.21
N ASN A 358 5.22 -12.85 12.09
CA ASN A 358 5.85 -11.53 12.21
C ASN A 358 4.82 -10.48 12.66
N ALA A 359 5.30 -9.29 13.05
CA ALA A 359 4.45 -8.21 13.57
C ALA A 359 3.30 -7.81 12.63
N ARG A 360 3.50 -7.87 11.31
CA ARG A 360 2.48 -7.54 10.30
C ARG A 360 1.39 -8.62 10.24
N GLU A 361 1.77 -9.90 10.21
CA GLU A 361 0.82 -11.02 10.26
C GLU A 361 0.06 -11.05 11.59
N ASN A 362 0.75 -10.83 12.72
CA ASN A 362 0.15 -10.71 14.05
C ASN A 362 -0.95 -9.64 14.08
N GLU A 363 -0.66 -8.46 13.53
CA GLU A 363 -1.62 -7.38 13.48
C GLU A 363 -2.79 -7.67 12.53
N ALA A 364 -2.53 -8.30 11.39
CA ALA A 364 -3.56 -8.67 10.42
C ALA A 364 -4.52 -9.72 11.01
N LEU A 365 -3.98 -10.75 11.67
CA LEU A 365 -4.76 -11.76 12.39
C LEU A 365 -5.62 -11.11 13.47
N LEU A 366 -5.00 -10.29 14.33
CA LEU A 366 -5.68 -9.62 15.44
C LEU A 366 -6.81 -8.68 14.98
N ARG A 367 -6.68 -8.06 13.80
CA ARG A 367 -7.71 -7.16 13.24
C ARG A 367 -8.81 -7.88 12.46
N ARG A 368 -8.49 -8.96 11.76
CA ARG A 368 -9.36 -9.49 10.69
C ARG A 368 -9.79 -10.94 10.87
N ALA A 369 -9.02 -11.74 11.59
CA ALA A 369 -9.21 -13.19 11.64
C ALA A 369 -9.76 -13.69 12.99
N VAL A 370 -9.59 -12.94 14.08
CA VAL A 370 -9.93 -13.36 15.44
C VAL A 370 -11.09 -12.57 16.05
N ARG A 371 -11.79 -13.17 17.01
CA ARG A 371 -12.95 -12.62 17.74
C ARG A 371 -12.63 -12.54 19.22
N GLY A 372 -13.38 -11.74 19.97
CA GLY A 372 -13.09 -11.48 21.39
C GLY A 372 -13.03 -12.71 22.32
N ASN A 373 -13.74 -13.79 22.00
CA ASN A 373 -13.73 -15.04 22.78
C ASN A 373 -12.67 -16.06 22.32
N ASP A 374 -11.89 -15.75 21.28
CA ASP A 374 -10.72 -16.55 20.91
C ASP A 374 -9.62 -16.35 21.95
N TRP A 375 -8.73 -17.33 22.05
CA TRP A 375 -7.60 -17.29 22.98
C TRP A 375 -6.35 -16.83 22.24
N TRP A 376 -5.61 -15.92 22.84
CA TRP A 376 -4.31 -15.44 22.38
C TRP A 376 -3.22 -15.97 23.29
N LEU A 377 -2.12 -16.43 22.68
CA LEU A 377 -0.91 -16.87 23.34
C LEU A 377 0.31 -16.14 22.75
N HIS A 378 1.25 -15.76 23.60
CA HIS A 378 2.54 -15.18 23.21
C HIS A 378 3.59 -15.45 24.29
N THR A 379 4.85 -15.59 23.90
CA THR A 379 5.97 -15.75 24.82
C THR A 379 6.17 -14.48 25.67
N ARG A 380 6.45 -14.62 26.96
CA ARG A 380 6.50 -13.49 27.90
C ARG A 380 7.69 -12.56 27.62
N ASP A 381 8.88 -13.13 27.47
CA ASP A 381 10.15 -12.39 27.41
C ASP A 381 10.81 -12.39 26.04
N TYR A 382 10.14 -12.96 25.03
CA TYR A 382 10.69 -13.13 23.69
C TYR A 382 9.81 -12.46 22.65
N ALA A 383 10.43 -11.85 21.65
CA ALA A 383 9.72 -11.46 20.44
C ALA A 383 9.28 -12.72 19.68
N GLY A 384 8.01 -12.79 19.29
CA GLY A 384 7.50 -13.95 18.57
C GLY A 384 6.16 -13.73 17.88
N GLY A 385 5.69 -14.82 17.28
CA GLY A 385 4.39 -14.90 16.65
C GLY A 385 3.24 -14.86 17.66
N PHE A 386 2.13 -14.25 17.27
CA PHE A 386 0.87 -14.39 18.00
C PHE A 386 0.21 -15.69 17.58
N VAL A 387 -0.15 -16.51 18.56
CA VAL A 387 -0.93 -17.72 18.36
C VAL A 387 -2.34 -17.47 18.84
N PHE A 388 -3.32 -17.83 18.01
CA PHE A 388 -4.74 -17.68 18.33
C PHE A 388 -5.47 -19.01 18.21
N ILE A 389 -6.13 -19.44 19.29
CA ILE A 389 -7.00 -20.63 19.28
C ILE A 389 -8.45 -20.14 19.14
N ARG A 390 -9.12 -20.58 18.07
CA ARG A 390 -10.50 -20.20 17.77
C ARG A 390 -11.45 -20.79 18.80
N GLY A 391 -12.14 -19.92 19.54
CA GLY A 391 -13.10 -20.33 20.56
C GLY A 391 -14.34 -20.98 19.94
N LYS A 392 -14.82 -22.06 20.55
CA LYS A 392 -16.11 -22.69 20.22
C LYS A 392 -17.16 -22.29 21.25
N LYS A 393 -18.38 -21.99 20.80
CA LYS A 393 -19.47 -21.56 21.68
C LYS A 393 -19.81 -22.68 22.68
N GLY A 394 -19.81 -22.37 23.98
CA GLY A 394 -20.16 -23.32 25.04
C GLY A 394 -19.07 -24.36 25.37
N GLN A 395 -17.87 -24.25 24.79
CA GLN A 395 -16.79 -25.19 25.02
C GLN A 395 -15.53 -24.46 25.50
N SER A 396 -14.94 -24.93 26.60
CA SER A 396 -13.61 -24.50 27.03
C SER A 396 -12.54 -25.11 26.14
N VAL A 397 -11.43 -24.39 25.90
CA VAL A 397 -10.28 -24.95 25.20
C VAL A 397 -9.61 -25.99 26.11
N PRO A 398 -9.48 -27.27 25.69
CA PRO A 398 -8.79 -28.28 26.49
C PRO A 398 -7.32 -27.93 26.70
N LEU A 399 -6.74 -28.36 27.83
CA LEU A 399 -5.32 -28.13 28.15
C LEU A 399 -4.40 -28.56 27.00
N GLU A 400 -4.71 -29.67 26.38
CA GLU A 400 -3.91 -30.22 25.28
C GLU A 400 -3.86 -29.31 24.05
N VAL A 401 -4.97 -28.65 23.70
CA VAL A 401 -5.02 -27.67 22.60
C VAL A 401 -4.26 -26.40 22.99
N LEU A 402 -4.29 -26.01 24.28
CA LEU A 402 -3.47 -24.93 24.81
C LEU A 402 -1.98 -25.27 24.76
N LEU A 403 -1.58 -26.50 25.05
CA LEU A 403 -0.20 -26.97 24.96
C LEU A 403 0.28 -27.02 23.50
N ASP A 404 -0.58 -27.42 22.57
CA ASP A 404 -0.29 -27.40 21.13
C ASP A 404 -0.10 -25.96 20.63
N GLY A 405 -1.02 -25.05 20.99
CA GLY A 405 -0.87 -23.62 20.72
C GLY A 405 0.36 -23.00 21.38
N GLY A 406 0.68 -23.44 22.60
CA GLY A 406 1.86 -23.00 23.32
C GLY A 406 3.16 -23.45 22.65
N ASN A 407 3.21 -24.69 22.19
CA ASN A 407 4.33 -25.22 21.41
C ASN A 407 4.55 -24.40 20.13
N LEU A 408 3.47 -24.07 19.41
CA LEU A 408 3.55 -23.18 18.25
C LEU A 408 4.08 -21.78 18.63
N ALA A 409 3.69 -21.24 19.79
CA ALA A 409 4.14 -19.92 20.22
C ALA A 409 5.64 -19.90 20.57
N VAL A 410 6.16 -20.93 21.24
CA VAL A 410 7.61 -21.08 21.47
C VAL A 410 8.32 -21.25 20.13
N PHE A 411 7.79 -22.12 19.27
CA PHE A 411 8.35 -22.48 17.99
C PHE A 411 8.50 -21.30 17.02
N PHE A 412 7.49 -20.43 16.92
CA PHE A 412 7.51 -19.22 16.08
C PHE A 412 8.01 -17.97 16.83
N SER A 413 8.85 -18.15 17.87
CA SER A 413 9.47 -17.06 18.61
C SER A 413 10.98 -17.19 18.69
N LYS A 414 11.63 -16.13 19.18
CA LYS A 414 13.05 -16.17 19.52
C LYS A 414 13.38 -17.16 20.64
N ALA A 415 12.39 -17.63 21.42
CA ALA A 415 12.62 -18.65 22.45
C ALA A 415 12.88 -20.04 21.89
N ARG A 416 12.67 -20.26 20.58
CA ARG A 416 12.87 -21.56 19.95
C ARG A 416 14.28 -22.13 20.17
N SER A 417 15.30 -21.29 20.18
CA SER A 417 16.68 -21.71 20.46
C SER A 417 16.91 -22.19 21.89
N ASN A 418 16.01 -21.86 22.82
CA ASN A 418 16.11 -22.22 24.22
C ASN A 418 15.27 -23.46 24.56
N GLY A 419 14.51 -23.99 23.60
CA GLY A 419 13.71 -25.21 23.77
C GLY A 419 12.48 -25.07 24.67
N ALA A 420 12.36 -24.01 25.47
CA ALA A 420 11.22 -23.76 26.36
C ALA A 420 11.01 -22.26 26.63
N ALA A 421 9.81 -21.87 27.07
CA ALA A 421 9.52 -20.51 27.53
C ALA A 421 8.30 -20.43 28.45
N ASP A 422 8.22 -19.34 29.22
CA ASP A 422 6.97 -18.88 29.81
C ASP A 422 6.12 -18.12 28.79
N LEU A 423 4.83 -18.42 28.75
CA LEU A 423 3.86 -17.80 27.87
C LEU A 423 2.78 -17.08 28.67
N TYR A 424 2.32 -15.96 28.13
CA TYR A 424 1.04 -15.39 28.48
C TYR A 424 -0.05 -15.98 27.61
N TYR A 425 -1.20 -16.25 28.22
CA TYR A 425 -2.43 -16.49 27.48
C TYR A 425 -3.62 -15.79 28.11
N THR A 426 -4.48 -15.22 27.27
CA THR A 426 -5.74 -14.56 27.65
C THR A 426 -6.72 -14.60 26.49
N GLN A 427 -7.97 -14.20 26.70
CA GLN A 427 -8.92 -14.03 25.60
C GLN A 427 -8.63 -12.72 24.85
N VAL A 428 -8.86 -12.70 23.53
CA VAL A 428 -8.58 -11.53 22.67
C VAL A 428 -9.27 -10.26 23.16
N LYS A 429 -10.48 -10.35 23.74
CA LYS A 429 -11.20 -9.20 24.31
C LYS A 429 -10.47 -8.51 25.47
N HIS A 430 -9.50 -9.19 26.09
CA HIS A 430 -8.68 -8.64 27.16
C HIS A 430 -7.34 -8.07 26.67
N LEU A 431 -7.11 -8.05 25.35
CA LEU A 431 -5.96 -7.36 24.76
C LEU A 431 -6.28 -5.88 24.56
N ARG A 432 -5.41 -5.00 25.04
CA ARG A 432 -5.48 -3.55 24.84
C ARG A 432 -4.38 -3.09 23.88
N ARG A 433 -4.70 -2.14 23.02
CA ARG A 433 -3.71 -1.49 22.14
C ARG A 433 -3.33 -0.14 22.73
N PRO A 434 -2.04 0.14 22.97
CA PRO A 434 -1.59 1.47 23.38
C PRO A 434 -1.92 2.50 22.28
N ARG A 435 -2.37 3.69 22.68
CA ARG A 435 -2.57 4.81 21.76
C ARG A 435 -1.19 5.23 21.23
N ASN A 436 -1.01 5.21 19.90
CA ASN A 436 0.26 5.45 19.20
C ASN A 436 1.37 4.40 19.42
N GLY A 437 1.04 3.18 19.86
CA GLY A 437 2.01 2.09 19.95
C GLY A 437 2.44 1.54 18.56
N PRO A 438 3.63 0.92 18.45
CA PRO A 438 4.06 0.23 17.23
C PRO A 438 3.06 -0.84 16.76
N ALA A 439 3.03 -1.09 15.46
CA ALA A 439 2.25 -2.17 14.86
C ALA A 439 2.58 -3.52 15.49
N GLY A 440 1.57 -4.25 15.95
CA GLY A 440 1.73 -5.53 16.64
C GLY A 440 1.99 -5.45 18.15
N LEU A 441 2.07 -4.24 18.74
CA LEU A 441 2.14 -4.10 20.20
C LEU A 441 0.74 -4.28 20.84
N VAL A 442 0.64 -5.20 21.80
CA VAL A 442 -0.56 -5.43 22.60
C VAL A 442 -0.19 -5.52 24.07
N LEU A 443 -1.07 -5.02 24.93
CA LEU A 443 -1.00 -5.14 26.38
C LEU A 443 -2.08 -6.13 26.80
N PRO A 444 -1.73 -7.37 27.18
CA PRO A 444 -2.70 -8.30 27.72
C PRO A 444 -3.18 -7.85 29.10
N THR A 445 -4.42 -8.17 29.42
CA THR A 445 -5.00 -8.05 30.76
C THR A 445 -5.66 -9.38 31.11
N GLN A 446 -5.82 -9.67 32.41
CA GLN A 446 -6.38 -10.95 32.88
C GLN A 446 -5.65 -12.18 32.32
N GLU A 447 -4.37 -12.03 32.08
CA GLU A 447 -3.50 -13.07 31.55
C GLU A 447 -3.17 -14.11 32.61
N LYS A 448 -2.97 -15.33 32.11
CA LYS A 448 -2.46 -16.46 32.88
C LYS A 448 -1.13 -16.87 32.29
N ASN A 449 -0.34 -17.54 33.11
CA ASN A 449 0.99 -18.03 32.72
C ASN A 449 0.92 -19.52 32.41
N LEU A 450 1.65 -19.94 31.38
CA LEU A 450 1.82 -21.32 30.99
C LEU A 450 3.29 -21.52 30.63
N PHE A 451 3.98 -22.40 31.35
CA PHE A 451 5.32 -22.84 30.97
C PHE A 451 5.21 -23.93 29.91
N VAL A 452 5.94 -23.79 28.81
CA VAL A 452 5.93 -24.75 27.69
C VAL A 452 7.33 -25.11 27.30
N GLU A 453 7.61 -26.41 27.28
CA GLU A 453 8.78 -27.01 26.65
C GLU A 453 8.39 -27.55 25.28
N LEU A 454 9.27 -27.38 24.29
CA LEU A 454 9.05 -27.84 22.93
C LEU A 454 8.98 -29.36 22.90
N ASP A 455 7.82 -29.86 22.48
CA ASP A 455 7.52 -31.26 22.27
C ASP A 455 7.51 -31.54 20.76
N PRO A 456 8.57 -32.18 20.23
CA PRO A 456 8.64 -32.52 18.82
C PRO A 456 7.47 -33.39 18.34
N ALA A 457 6.88 -34.22 19.20
CA ALA A 457 5.76 -35.08 18.81
C ALA A 457 4.49 -34.26 18.58
N ARG A 458 4.23 -33.25 19.41
CA ARG A 458 3.12 -32.30 19.23
C ARG A 458 3.28 -31.49 17.96
N LEU A 459 4.46 -30.91 17.73
CA LEU A 459 4.73 -30.15 16.50
C LEU A 459 4.54 -30.98 15.24
N ARG A 460 5.05 -32.23 15.22
CA ARG A 460 4.82 -33.17 14.12
C ARG A 460 3.34 -33.48 13.90
N SER A 461 2.58 -33.69 14.97
CA SER A 461 1.13 -33.93 14.88
C SER A 461 0.36 -32.74 14.28
N LEU A 462 0.92 -31.54 14.37
CA LEU A 462 0.39 -30.31 13.77
C LEU A 462 0.92 -30.08 12.35
N GLY A 463 1.64 -31.04 11.76
CA GLY A 463 2.19 -30.91 10.40
C GLY A 463 3.46 -30.05 10.32
N ILE A 464 4.11 -29.77 11.45
CA ILE A 464 5.43 -29.13 11.49
C ILE A 464 6.48 -30.23 11.45
N GLY A 465 7.05 -30.46 10.25
CA GLY A 465 8.10 -31.45 10.00
C GLY A 465 9.42 -31.16 10.71
N SER A 466 10.30 -32.17 10.75
CA SER A 466 11.60 -32.20 11.44
C SER A 466 12.67 -31.20 10.96
N ASP A 467 12.33 -30.28 10.07
CA ASP A 467 13.23 -29.30 9.43
C ASP A 467 13.60 -28.12 10.32
N LEU A 468 13.33 -28.25 11.61
CA LEU A 468 13.35 -27.12 12.50
C LEU A 468 14.12 -27.53 13.75
N ASN A 469 15.46 -27.50 13.63
CA ASN A 469 16.45 -27.66 14.70
C ASN A 469 15.85 -27.24 16.05
N LEU A 470 15.44 -28.23 16.81
CA LEU A 470 15.26 -28.10 18.24
C LEU A 470 16.67 -28.20 18.84
N PRO A 471 17.00 -27.43 19.87
CA PRO A 471 18.26 -27.63 20.58
C PRO A 471 18.26 -29.05 21.14
N ASP A 472 19.32 -29.82 20.87
CA ASP A 472 19.54 -31.08 21.58
C ASP A 472 19.67 -30.76 23.08
N LYS A 473 18.92 -31.48 23.92
CA LYS A 473 19.04 -31.42 25.38
C LYS A 473 20.37 -31.97 25.87
#